data_AF-A0A817RL47-F1
#
_entry.id   AF-A0A817RL47-F1
#
_cell.length_a   1.000
_cell.length_b   1.000
_cell.length_c   1.000
_cell.angle_alpha   90.00
_cell.angle_beta   90.00
_cell.angle_gamma   90.00
#
_symmetry.space_group_name_H-M   'P 1'
#
loop_
_entity.id
_entity.type
_entity.pdbx_description
1 polymer ?
#
loop_
_entity_poly.entity_id
_entity_poly.type
_entity_poly.pdbx_seq_one_letter_code
_entity_poly.pdbx_strand_id
1 'polypeptide(L)'
;MYPNQRDRFANLLPGVTEDQFRNSQFLKISNQVEKYPSCSAVVESLLTIEDINDRSHPVLVSLEKHSDSHDAIKIYSSYMDVGPLKFYKYVNEQLLADDKDTLTKLMPFIRRATYQINHNSANEGTILYRGMNLNEQQQDFFRIGKFFRFPGFTATTAKKHIARSFGKTLFEIHVSAPCHQVINMANISYFQEEEEWLFSPYSRFRVKDKTKELIILQSTDDSSDADEQSCTSDADKDESTDSEDHNSDDDEEDHSHNNEEHKSSSDENSTSCETDETSESDNVVSNDSRCDEEDLSDNTDNRSSDNSSDLNSNNDEQNSSYDSDEKSSNDDSDSHHSSYDDE
;
A
#
# COMPACT_ATOMS: atom_id res chain seq x y z
N MET A 1 -2.46 24.31 -8.81
CA MET A 1 -1.31 23.62 -9.44
C MET A 1 -0.38 23.19 -8.31
N TYR A 2 -0.29 21.90 -8.00
CA TYR A 2 0.56 21.41 -6.91
C TYR A 2 2.04 21.50 -7.33
N PRO A 3 2.87 22.32 -6.66
CA PRO A 3 4.25 22.54 -7.09
C PRO A 3 5.05 21.24 -7.00
N ASN A 4 5.68 20.87 -8.12
CA ASN A 4 6.72 19.84 -8.26
C ASN A 4 6.60 18.64 -7.31
N GLN A 5 5.64 17.75 -7.59
CA GLN A 5 5.75 16.37 -7.10
C GLN A 5 6.97 15.74 -7.77
N ARG A 6 8.15 15.88 -7.13
CA ARG A 6 9.33 15.08 -7.48
C ARG A 6 8.91 13.63 -7.55
N ASP A 7 9.40 12.96 -8.58
CA ASP A 7 9.03 11.59 -8.91
C ASP A 7 9.38 10.67 -7.73
N ARG A 8 8.36 10.23 -6.99
CA ARG A 8 8.48 9.61 -5.66
C ARG A 8 9.29 8.31 -5.67
N PHE A 9 9.52 7.76 -6.86
CA PHE A 9 10.21 6.48 -7.08
C PHE A 9 11.39 6.62 -8.04
N ALA A 10 11.94 7.82 -8.24
CA ALA A 10 12.95 8.06 -9.29
C ALA A 10 14.10 7.03 -9.32
N ASN A 11 14.45 6.42 -8.18
CA ASN A 11 15.59 5.50 -8.04
C ASN A 11 15.28 4.13 -7.43
N LEU A 12 14.03 3.82 -7.06
CA LEU A 12 13.71 2.56 -6.36
C LEU A 12 12.70 1.73 -7.16
N LEU A 13 12.87 0.40 -7.12
CA LEU A 13 11.86 -0.50 -7.66
C LEU A 13 10.58 -0.31 -6.85
N PRO A 14 9.44 -0.06 -7.51
CA PRO A 14 8.19 0.20 -6.81
C PRO A 14 7.60 -1.06 -6.15
N GLY A 15 8.11 -2.24 -6.48
CA GLY A 15 7.66 -3.53 -5.95
C GLY A 15 8.81 -4.40 -5.47
N VAL A 16 8.45 -5.42 -4.69
CA VAL A 16 9.37 -6.46 -4.20
C VAL A 16 8.91 -7.84 -4.65
N THR A 17 9.87 -8.75 -4.82
CA THR A 17 9.60 -10.16 -5.06
C THR A 17 9.10 -10.85 -3.79
N GLU A 18 8.56 -12.06 -3.95
CA GLU A 18 8.13 -12.87 -2.82
C GLU A 18 9.30 -13.21 -1.87
N ASP A 19 10.48 -13.51 -2.42
CA ASP A 19 11.69 -13.79 -1.62
C ASP A 19 12.16 -12.55 -0.84
N GLN A 20 12.12 -11.37 -1.46
CA GLN A 20 12.44 -10.11 -0.77
C GLN A 20 11.46 -9.85 0.37
N PHE A 21 10.16 -10.07 0.14
CA PHE A 21 9.15 -9.94 1.18
C PHE A 21 9.38 -10.89 2.37
N ARG A 22 9.66 -12.18 2.12
CA ARG A 22 9.94 -13.18 3.16
C ARG A 22 11.14 -12.82 4.03
N ASN A 23 12.10 -12.07 3.48
CA ASN A 23 13.31 -11.66 4.18
C ASN A 23 13.23 -10.25 4.80
N SER A 24 12.13 -9.52 4.58
CA SER A 24 11.95 -8.14 5.04
C SER A 24 11.97 -7.97 6.56
N GLN A 25 12.41 -6.80 7.03
CA GLN A 25 12.25 -6.38 8.42
C GLN A 25 10.78 -6.18 8.77
N PHE A 26 9.98 -5.67 7.83
CA PHE A 26 8.53 -5.58 7.98
C PHE A 26 7.91 -6.88 8.50
N LEU A 27 8.16 -8.01 7.83
CA LEU A 27 7.56 -9.28 8.22
C LEU A 27 8.06 -9.75 9.59
N LYS A 28 9.36 -9.56 9.88
CA LYS A 28 9.98 -9.94 11.17
C LYS A 28 9.38 -9.14 12.33
N ILE A 29 9.25 -7.82 12.18
CA ILE A 29 8.72 -6.92 13.21
C ILE A 29 7.21 -7.12 13.36
N SER A 30 6.48 -7.30 12.24
CA SER A 30 5.04 -7.54 12.26
C SER A 30 4.69 -8.76 13.11
N ASN A 31 5.50 -9.82 13.11
CA ASN A 31 5.26 -10.99 13.97
C ASN A 31 5.53 -10.76 15.47
N GLN A 32 6.15 -9.64 15.85
CA GLN A 32 6.51 -9.31 17.24
C GLN A 32 5.54 -8.31 17.89
N VAL A 33 4.79 -7.55 17.09
CA VAL A 33 3.83 -6.55 17.57
C VAL A 33 2.45 -7.21 17.76
N GLU A 34 1.61 -6.67 18.65
CA GLU A 34 0.24 -7.16 18.84
C GLU A 34 -0.56 -7.21 17.53
N LYS A 35 -1.42 -8.23 17.34
CA LYS A 35 -2.21 -8.38 16.12
C LYS A 35 -3.14 -7.20 15.84
N TYR A 36 -3.73 -6.65 16.90
CA TYR A 36 -4.74 -5.59 16.86
C TYR A 36 -4.39 -4.48 17.86
N PRO A 37 -3.37 -3.64 17.56
CA PRO A 37 -2.93 -2.62 18.50
C PRO A 37 -4.07 -1.66 18.87
N SER A 38 -4.15 -1.34 20.16
CA SER A 38 -5.10 -0.33 20.68
C SER A 38 -4.79 1.06 20.10
N CYS A 39 -5.78 1.95 20.12
CA CYS A 39 -5.59 3.33 19.68
C CYS A 39 -4.48 4.03 20.50
N SER A 40 -4.46 3.85 21.83
CA SER A 40 -3.40 4.43 22.68
C SER A 40 -2.01 3.88 22.34
N ALA A 41 -1.88 2.57 22.08
CA ALA A 41 -0.59 2.00 21.67
C ALA A 41 -0.08 2.60 20.34
N VAL A 42 -1.00 2.88 19.40
CA VAL A 42 -0.65 3.58 18.16
C VAL A 42 -0.16 5.00 18.44
N VAL A 43 -0.89 5.76 19.26
CA VAL A 43 -0.53 7.15 19.59
C VAL A 43 0.81 7.22 20.32
N GLU A 44 1.00 6.39 21.36
CA GLU A 44 2.26 6.31 22.10
C GLU A 44 3.44 6.00 21.17
N SER A 45 3.27 5.04 20.26
CA SER A 45 4.32 4.64 19.34
C SER A 45 4.66 5.74 18.33
N LEU A 46 3.64 6.41 17.76
CA LEU A 46 3.86 7.53 16.83
C LEU A 46 4.58 8.69 17.52
N LEU A 47 4.27 9.01 18.78
CA LEU A 47 4.96 10.07 19.54
C LEU A 47 6.47 9.81 19.74
N THR A 48 6.98 8.59 19.49
CA THR A 48 8.42 8.27 19.56
C THR A 48 9.19 8.59 18.27
N ILE A 49 8.51 9.04 17.22
CA ILE A 49 9.13 9.45 15.96
C ILE A 49 9.64 10.88 16.11
N GLU A 50 10.97 11.05 15.99
CA GLU A 50 11.70 12.28 16.35
C GLU A 50 11.26 13.52 15.53
N ASP A 51 10.74 13.31 14.32
CA ASP A 51 10.36 14.38 13.39
C ASP A 51 8.85 14.67 13.36
N ILE A 52 8.05 14.13 14.28
CA ILE A 52 6.64 14.54 14.38
C ILE A 52 6.57 15.97 14.90
N ASN A 53 6.08 16.86 14.05
CA ASN A 53 5.89 18.27 14.38
C ASN A 53 4.88 18.43 15.53
N ASP A 54 5.08 19.40 16.42
CA ASP A 54 4.11 19.80 17.46
C ASP A 54 2.70 20.03 16.90
N ARG A 55 2.58 20.47 15.64
CA ARG A 55 1.30 20.65 14.93
C ARG A 55 0.54 19.36 14.66
N SER A 56 1.21 18.21 14.69
CA SER A 56 0.63 16.88 14.55
C SER A 56 0.05 16.36 15.87
N HIS A 57 0.44 16.94 17.01
CA HIS A 57 -0.02 16.51 18.33
C HIS A 57 -1.55 16.61 18.51
N PRO A 58 -2.24 17.68 18.07
CA PRO A 58 -3.70 17.74 18.11
C PRO A 58 -4.40 16.63 17.31
N VAL A 59 -3.82 16.18 16.20
CA VAL A 59 -4.35 15.07 15.39
C VAL A 59 -4.29 13.78 16.19
N LEU A 60 -3.15 13.49 16.82
CA LEU A 60 -2.94 12.31 17.66
C LEU A 60 -3.83 12.32 18.92
N VAL A 61 -3.96 13.47 19.58
CA VAL A 61 -4.85 13.63 20.75
C VAL A 61 -6.32 13.48 20.36
N SER A 62 -6.71 13.99 19.19
CA SER A 62 -8.08 13.81 18.69
C SER A 62 -8.39 12.34 18.42
N LEU A 63 -7.41 11.57 17.94
CA LEU A 63 -7.52 10.14 17.70
C LEU A 63 -7.84 9.38 18.98
N GLU A 64 -7.05 9.61 20.03
CA GLU A 64 -7.20 8.90 21.30
C GLU A 64 -8.57 9.16 21.94
N LYS A 65 -9.11 10.36 21.77
CA LYS A 65 -10.43 10.74 22.30
C LYS A 65 -11.61 10.25 21.48
N HIS A 66 -11.42 10.06 20.17
CA HIS A 66 -12.51 9.77 19.23
C HIS A 66 -12.16 8.57 18.34
N SER A 67 -11.61 7.51 18.93
CA SER A 67 -11.25 6.30 18.19
C SER A 67 -12.51 5.65 17.60
N ASP A 68 -12.50 5.39 16.31
CA ASP A 68 -13.53 4.64 15.61
C ASP A 68 -12.91 3.50 14.77
N SER A 69 -13.73 2.81 13.99
CA SER A 69 -13.29 1.68 13.15
C SER A 69 -12.38 2.06 11.98
N HIS A 70 -12.09 3.34 11.76
CA HIS A 70 -11.30 3.85 10.64
C HIS A 70 -10.23 4.88 11.07
N ASP A 71 -9.95 4.96 12.36
CA ASP A 71 -9.12 6.00 12.96
C ASP A 71 -7.68 6.04 12.38
N ALA A 72 -7.03 4.90 12.19
CA ALA A 72 -5.69 4.80 11.62
C ALA A 72 -5.67 5.16 10.12
N ILE A 73 -6.69 4.74 9.36
CA ILE A 73 -6.84 5.11 7.94
C ILE A 73 -7.06 6.62 7.79
N LYS A 74 -7.82 7.24 8.70
CA LYS A 74 -8.00 8.70 8.74
C LYS A 74 -6.68 9.41 9.02
N ILE A 75 -5.84 8.90 9.93
CA ILE A 75 -4.50 9.45 10.15
C ILE A 75 -3.64 9.31 8.91
N TYR A 76 -3.64 8.14 8.27
CA TYR A 76 -2.86 7.88 7.05
C TYR A 76 -3.10 8.99 6.02
N SER A 77 -4.37 9.27 5.72
CA SER A 77 -4.78 10.28 4.74
C SER A 77 -4.85 11.71 5.27
N SER A 78 -4.50 11.96 6.55
CA SER A 78 -4.62 13.28 7.17
C SER A 78 -3.56 14.28 6.69
N TYR A 79 -3.66 15.51 7.21
CA TYR A 79 -2.69 16.58 6.96
C TYR A 79 -1.43 16.48 7.83
N MET A 80 -1.31 15.42 8.63
CA MET A 80 -0.17 15.19 9.51
C MET A 80 1.14 15.20 8.73
N ASP A 81 2.14 15.89 9.28
CA ASP A 81 3.48 16.00 8.71
C ASP A 81 4.51 15.34 9.65
N VAL A 82 5.51 14.70 9.05
CA VAL A 82 6.70 14.16 9.70
C VAL A 82 7.90 14.76 8.98
N GLY A 83 8.59 15.69 9.66
CA GLY A 83 9.60 16.54 9.04
C GLY A 83 9.04 17.28 7.81
N PRO A 84 9.66 17.17 6.62
CA PRO A 84 9.17 17.82 5.40
C PRO A 84 8.11 17.01 4.63
N LEU A 85 7.73 15.82 5.11
CA LEU A 85 6.87 14.88 4.40
C LEU A 85 5.48 14.81 5.00
N LYS A 86 4.47 14.66 4.13
CA LYS A 86 3.14 14.22 4.54
C LYS A 86 3.23 12.81 5.11
N PHE A 87 2.44 12.51 6.13
CA PHE A 87 2.54 11.25 6.87
C PHE A 87 2.41 10.01 5.98
N TYR A 88 1.45 9.97 5.06
CA TYR A 88 1.33 8.84 4.13
C TYR A 88 2.59 8.62 3.28
N LYS A 89 3.30 9.69 2.91
CA LYS A 89 4.56 9.61 2.16
C LYS A 89 5.66 9.07 3.05
N TYR A 90 5.78 9.62 4.27
CA TYR A 90 6.74 9.15 5.25
C TYR A 90 6.58 7.65 5.49
N VAL A 91 5.38 7.17 5.82
CA VAL A 91 5.11 5.73 6.03
C VAL A 91 5.50 4.87 4.83
N ASN A 92 5.12 5.28 3.62
CA ASN A 92 5.45 4.52 2.40
C ASN A 92 6.95 4.53 2.09
N GLU A 93 7.67 5.62 2.36
CA GLU A 93 9.13 5.67 2.22
C GLU A 93 9.82 4.74 3.22
N GLN A 94 9.36 4.69 4.47
CA GLN A 94 9.93 3.80 5.49
C GLN A 94 9.64 2.32 5.21
N LEU A 95 8.44 1.99 4.71
CA LEU A 95 8.11 0.64 4.25
C LEU A 95 8.97 0.20 3.06
N LEU A 96 9.31 1.12 2.16
CA LEU A 96 10.17 0.83 1.03
C LEU A 96 11.65 0.70 1.43
N ALA A 97 12.10 1.51 2.38
CA ALA A 97 13.46 1.44 2.93
C ALA A 97 13.68 0.19 3.78
N ASP A 98 12.61 -0.38 4.34
CA ASP A 98 12.63 -1.56 5.23
C ASP A 98 13.56 -1.37 6.45
N ASP A 99 13.61 -0.13 6.96
CA ASP A 99 14.46 0.24 8.10
C ASP A 99 13.88 -0.30 9.41
N LYS A 100 14.67 -1.08 10.15
CA LYS A 100 14.20 -1.81 11.34
C LYS A 100 13.75 -0.87 12.46
N ASP A 101 14.54 0.15 12.76
CA ASP A 101 14.31 1.00 13.93
C ASP A 101 13.07 1.87 13.71
N THR A 102 12.92 2.43 12.51
CA THR A 102 11.74 3.22 12.15
C THR A 102 10.50 2.36 12.00
N LEU A 103 10.60 1.19 11.35
CA LEU A 103 9.47 0.27 11.24
C LEU A 103 8.97 -0.23 12.59
N THR A 104 9.85 -0.41 13.57
CA THR A 104 9.44 -0.78 14.94
C THR A 104 8.50 0.26 15.55
N LYS A 105 8.76 1.55 15.32
CA LYS A 105 7.91 2.66 15.77
C LYS A 105 6.63 2.82 14.95
N LEU A 106 6.65 2.45 13.67
CA LEU A 106 5.48 2.54 12.79
C LEU A 106 4.57 1.30 12.86
N MET A 107 5.07 0.17 13.33
CA MET A 107 4.36 -1.10 13.21
C MET A 107 3.01 -1.12 13.94
N PRO A 108 2.84 -0.56 15.15
CA PRO A 108 1.51 -0.50 15.78
C PRO A 108 0.48 0.21 14.87
N PHE A 109 0.87 1.34 14.28
CA PHE A 109 0.05 2.05 13.32
C PHE A 109 -0.25 1.20 12.08
N ILE A 110 0.77 0.62 11.45
CA ILE A 110 0.63 -0.17 10.22
C ILE A 110 -0.29 -1.38 10.44
N ARG A 111 -0.14 -2.09 11.57
CA ARG A 111 -1.01 -3.22 11.91
C ARG A 111 -2.45 -2.81 12.14
N ARG A 112 -2.70 -1.70 12.84
CA ARG A 112 -4.05 -1.17 13.05
C ARG A 112 -4.70 -0.75 11.75
N ALA A 113 -4.00 -0.02 10.89
CA ALA A 113 -4.51 0.36 9.57
C ALA A 113 -4.79 -0.87 8.69
N THR A 114 -3.87 -1.85 8.66
CA THR A 114 -4.05 -3.11 7.91
C THR A 114 -5.26 -3.90 8.42
N TYR A 115 -5.48 -3.94 9.74
CA TYR A 115 -6.68 -4.54 10.32
C TYR A 115 -7.96 -3.86 9.80
N GLN A 116 -8.02 -2.53 9.83
CA GLN A 116 -9.18 -1.77 9.39
C GLN A 116 -9.46 -1.93 7.89
N ILE A 117 -8.41 -2.05 7.08
CA ILE A 117 -8.54 -2.40 5.65
C ILE A 117 -9.13 -3.81 5.52
N ASN A 118 -8.53 -4.79 6.20
CA ASN A 118 -8.86 -6.21 6.02
C ASN A 118 -10.23 -6.64 6.53
N HIS A 119 -10.85 -5.84 7.41
CA HIS A 119 -12.19 -6.13 7.94
C HIS A 119 -13.32 -5.57 7.07
N ASN A 120 -13.00 -4.82 6.01
CA ASN A 120 -13.96 -4.24 5.09
C ASN A 120 -13.67 -4.74 3.67
N SER A 121 -14.24 -5.89 3.29
CA SER A 121 -14.02 -6.46 1.97
C SER A 121 -14.60 -5.57 0.86
N ALA A 122 -13.82 -5.34 -0.18
CA ALA A 122 -14.32 -4.73 -1.40
C ALA A 122 -15.30 -5.65 -2.15
N ASN A 123 -16.18 -5.04 -2.94
CA ASN A 123 -17.06 -5.77 -3.85
C ASN A 123 -16.27 -6.40 -5.00
N GLU A 124 -16.66 -7.60 -5.40
CA GLU A 124 -16.11 -8.33 -6.55
C GLU A 124 -16.15 -7.50 -7.85
N GLY A 125 -15.13 -7.67 -8.70
CA GLY A 125 -15.13 -7.10 -10.05
C GLY A 125 -14.81 -5.61 -10.10
N THR A 126 -14.35 -5.03 -8.98
CA THR A 126 -13.92 -3.63 -8.94
C THR A 126 -12.63 -3.46 -9.74
N ILE A 127 -12.60 -2.48 -10.65
CA ILE A 127 -11.40 -2.06 -11.38
C ILE A 127 -10.89 -0.77 -10.76
N LEU A 128 -9.64 -0.79 -10.31
CA LEU A 128 -8.96 0.34 -9.68
C LEU A 128 -7.78 0.79 -10.53
N TYR A 129 -7.41 2.06 -10.42
CA TYR A 129 -6.35 2.68 -11.21
C TYR A 129 -5.33 3.37 -10.33
N ARG A 130 -4.06 3.30 -10.73
CA ARG A 130 -2.95 4.02 -10.10
C ARG A 130 -1.98 4.53 -11.15
N GLY A 131 -1.65 5.82 -11.10
CA GLY A 131 -0.60 6.41 -11.96
C GLY A 131 0.74 6.45 -11.24
N MET A 132 1.81 6.12 -11.96
CA MET A 132 3.20 6.27 -11.50
C MET A 132 4.06 6.65 -12.71
N ASN A 133 5.20 7.31 -12.49
CA ASN A 133 6.20 7.40 -13.54
C ASN A 133 7.22 6.29 -13.32
N LEU A 134 7.41 5.47 -14.35
CA LEU A 134 8.40 4.42 -14.36
C LEU A 134 9.36 4.64 -15.52
N ASN A 135 10.65 4.52 -15.24
CA ASN A 135 11.65 4.37 -16.29
C ASN A 135 11.59 2.95 -16.90
N GLU A 136 12.30 2.74 -18.00
CA GLU A 136 12.27 1.46 -18.74
C GLU A 136 12.73 0.28 -17.88
N GLN A 137 13.81 0.45 -17.11
CA GLN A 137 14.33 -0.58 -16.19
C GLN A 137 13.31 -0.96 -15.10
N GLN A 138 12.58 0.01 -14.56
CA GLN A 138 11.51 -0.24 -13.59
C GLN A 138 10.32 -0.95 -14.24
N GLN A 139 10.00 -0.64 -15.50
CA GLN A 139 8.94 -1.36 -16.22
C GLN A 139 9.32 -2.83 -16.41
N ASP A 140 10.59 -3.16 -16.66
CA ASP A 140 11.07 -4.53 -16.87
C ASP A 140 10.90 -5.47 -15.68
N PHE A 141 10.69 -4.91 -14.48
CA PHE A 141 10.28 -5.66 -13.29
C PHE A 141 8.91 -6.33 -13.48
N PHE A 142 7.98 -5.67 -14.17
CA PHE A 142 6.59 -6.11 -14.33
C PHE A 142 6.42 -7.07 -15.52
N ARG A 143 7.02 -8.26 -15.45
CA ARG A 143 6.89 -9.28 -16.50
C ARG A 143 5.55 -10.01 -16.38
N ILE A 144 4.88 -10.23 -17.52
CA ILE A 144 3.60 -10.97 -17.58
C ILE A 144 3.74 -12.33 -16.86
N GLY A 145 2.73 -12.67 -16.05
CA GLY A 145 2.66 -13.88 -15.24
C GLY A 145 3.41 -13.81 -13.91
N LYS A 146 4.28 -12.81 -13.68
CA LYS A 146 5.01 -12.67 -12.41
C LYS A 146 4.12 -12.10 -11.31
N PHE A 147 4.42 -12.54 -10.09
CA PHE A 147 3.88 -12.00 -8.86
C PHE A 147 4.86 -11.01 -8.24
N PHE A 148 4.33 -9.97 -7.62
CA PHE A 148 5.10 -9.03 -6.81
C PHE A 148 4.19 -8.43 -5.73
N ARG A 149 4.80 -7.66 -4.83
CA ARG A 149 4.09 -6.91 -3.78
C ARG A 149 4.51 -5.45 -3.80
N PHE A 150 3.58 -4.54 -3.50
CA PHE A 150 3.91 -3.15 -3.20
C PHE A 150 4.25 -3.03 -1.71
N PRO A 151 5.47 -2.63 -1.30
CA PRO A 151 5.83 -2.54 0.12
C PRO A 151 4.95 -1.54 0.89
N GLY A 152 4.66 -0.39 0.28
CA GLY A 152 3.84 0.65 0.87
C GLY A 152 2.33 0.39 0.76
N PHE A 153 1.55 1.18 1.49
CA PHE A 153 0.13 1.29 1.22
C PHE A 153 -0.08 1.80 -0.21
N THR A 154 -0.96 1.14 -0.95
CA THR A 154 -1.17 1.42 -2.37
C THR A 154 -2.50 2.14 -2.56
N ALA A 155 -2.43 3.47 -2.59
CA ALA A 155 -3.55 4.33 -2.95
C ALA A 155 -3.88 4.18 -4.45
N THR A 156 -5.17 4.04 -4.74
CA THR A 156 -5.77 3.81 -6.05
C THR A 156 -7.10 4.56 -6.14
N THR A 157 -7.71 4.62 -7.32
CA THR A 157 -9.01 5.27 -7.54
C THR A 157 -9.81 4.51 -8.59
N ALA A 158 -11.14 4.52 -8.50
CA ALA A 158 -12.00 3.99 -9.56
C ALA A 158 -11.99 4.90 -10.82
N LYS A 159 -11.52 6.16 -10.69
CA LYS A 159 -11.50 7.14 -11.79
C LYS A 159 -10.17 7.15 -12.52
N LYS A 160 -10.13 6.51 -13.69
CA LYS A 160 -8.94 6.45 -14.58
C LYS A 160 -8.25 7.79 -14.83
N HIS A 161 -9.01 8.88 -14.98
CA HIS A 161 -8.44 10.21 -15.24
C HIS A 161 -7.72 10.80 -14.02
N ILE A 162 -8.21 10.54 -12.80
CA ILE A 162 -7.56 10.94 -11.55
C ILE A 162 -6.22 10.21 -11.43
N ALA A 163 -6.21 8.88 -11.62
CA ALA A 163 -4.99 8.08 -11.59
C ALA A 163 -3.93 8.58 -12.58
N ARG A 164 -4.31 8.92 -13.82
CA ARG A 164 -3.38 9.44 -14.84
C ARG A 164 -2.71 10.76 -14.44
N SER A 165 -3.29 11.55 -13.55
CA SER A 165 -2.67 12.79 -13.07
C SER A 165 -1.42 12.54 -12.21
N PHE A 166 -1.25 11.32 -11.68
CA PHE A 166 -0.13 10.95 -10.81
C PHE A 166 1.07 10.34 -11.55
N GLY A 167 0.96 10.03 -12.84
CA GLY A 167 2.11 9.55 -13.60
C GLY A 167 1.79 9.03 -15.00
N LYS A 168 2.85 8.85 -15.80
CA LYS A 168 2.77 8.44 -17.21
C LYS A 168 2.38 6.97 -17.39
N THR A 169 2.84 6.08 -16.51
CA THR A 169 2.49 4.66 -16.52
C THR A 169 1.25 4.45 -15.67
N LEU A 170 0.23 3.84 -16.25
CA LEU A 170 -1.02 3.53 -15.58
C LEU A 170 -1.05 2.06 -15.18
N PHE A 171 -1.38 1.79 -13.94
CA PHE A 171 -1.77 0.47 -13.47
C PHE A 171 -3.29 0.37 -13.50
N GLU A 172 -3.80 -0.69 -14.11
CA GLU A 172 -5.20 -1.09 -14.05
C GLU A 172 -5.27 -2.38 -13.23
N ILE A 173 -5.91 -2.32 -12.07
CA ILE A 173 -5.91 -3.37 -11.05
C ILE A 173 -7.31 -3.99 -11.01
N HIS A 174 -7.40 -5.24 -11.41
CA HIS A 174 -8.62 -6.03 -11.35
C HIS A 174 -8.67 -6.70 -9.97
N VAL A 175 -9.64 -6.28 -9.15
CA VAL A 175 -9.82 -6.83 -7.81
C VAL A 175 -10.60 -8.15 -7.92
N SER A 176 -9.93 -9.27 -7.73
CA SER A 176 -10.58 -10.59 -7.68
C SER A 176 -11.32 -10.78 -6.36
N ALA A 177 -12.43 -11.50 -6.34
CA ALA A 177 -13.12 -11.81 -5.10
C ALA A 177 -12.77 -13.20 -4.53
N PRO A 178 -12.85 -13.35 -3.20
CA PRO A 178 -12.82 -12.26 -2.22
C PRO A 178 -11.42 -11.61 -2.18
N CYS A 179 -11.33 -10.28 -2.05
CA CYS A 179 -10.07 -9.59 -1.74
C CYS A 179 -10.27 -8.76 -0.48
N HIS A 180 -9.61 -9.18 0.59
CA HIS A 180 -9.65 -8.47 1.86
C HIS A 180 -8.62 -7.36 1.94
N GLN A 181 -7.66 -7.28 1.03
CA GLN A 181 -6.51 -6.38 1.16
C GLN A 181 -6.78 -4.93 0.74
N VAL A 182 -8.05 -4.53 0.49
CA VAL A 182 -8.40 -3.22 -0.04
C VAL A 182 -9.72 -2.68 0.52
N ILE A 183 -9.77 -1.38 0.81
CA ILE A 183 -10.96 -0.68 1.30
C ILE A 183 -11.27 0.56 0.43
N ASN A 184 -12.55 0.85 0.21
CA ASN A 184 -12.98 2.15 -0.29
C ASN A 184 -12.99 3.17 0.85
N MET A 185 -12.15 4.19 0.75
CA MET A 185 -12.03 5.23 1.78
C MET A 185 -12.45 6.62 1.29
N ALA A 186 -13.17 6.72 0.17
CA ALA A 186 -13.60 7.99 -0.42
C ALA A 186 -14.36 8.90 0.58
N ASN A 187 -15.15 8.32 1.49
CA ASN A 187 -15.96 9.07 2.46
C ASN A 187 -15.21 9.45 3.76
N ILE A 188 -14.01 8.90 3.98
CA ILE A 188 -13.24 9.10 5.22
C ILE A 188 -11.84 9.68 4.95
N SER A 189 -11.36 9.62 3.71
CA SER A 189 -10.12 10.25 3.29
C SER A 189 -10.24 11.77 3.44
N TYR A 190 -9.12 12.41 3.74
CA TYR A 190 -9.05 13.86 3.63
C TYR A 190 -9.25 14.31 2.17
N PHE A 191 -8.74 13.54 1.21
CA PHE A 191 -8.77 13.85 -0.23
C PHE A 191 -9.99 13.21 -0.89
N GLN A 192 -11.19 13.62 -0.47
CA GLN A 192 -12.45 13.00 -0.90
C GLN A 192 -12.64 13.03 -2.42
N GLU A 193 -12.13 14.06 -3.08
CA GLU A 193 -12.18 14.24 -4.54
C GLU A 193 -11.39 13.17 -5.32
N GLU A 194 -10.42 12.52 -4.68
CA GLU A 194 -9.60 11.46 -5.31
C GLU A 194 -10.34 10.12 -5.41
N GLU A 195 -11.48 9.97 -4.70
CA GLU A 195 -12.22 8.71 -4.57
C GLU A 195 -11.31 7.53 -4.25
N GLU A 196 -10.50 7.72 -3.19
CA GLU A 196 -9.40 6.83 -2.85
C GLU A 196 -9.88 5.44 -2.41
N TRP A 197 -9.25 4.43 -2.98
CA TRP A 197 -9.24 3.05 -2.52
C TRP A 197 -7.83 2.68 -2.07
N LEU A 198 -7.71 2.09 -0.89
CA LEU A 198 -6.41 1.86 -0.26
C LEU A 198 -6.15 0.38 -0.06
N PHE A 199 -5.09 -0.11 -0.68
CA PHE A 199 -4.57 -1.44 -0.42
C PHE A 199 -3.60 -1.44 0.77
N SER A 200 -3.64 -2.52 1.55
CA SER A 200 -2.71 -2.76 2.66
C SER A 200 -1.26 -2.93 2.18
N PRO A 201 -0.25 -2.66 3.03
CA PRO A 201 1.16 -2.91 2.72
C PRO A 201 1.39 -4.35 2.31
N TYR A 202 2.28 -4.54 1.33
CA TYR A 202 2.63 -5.85 0.78
C TYR A 202 1.46 -6.64 0.17
N SER A 203 0.39 -5.95 -0.23
CA SER A 203 -0.66 -6.55 -1.06
C SER A 203 -0.05 -7.20 -2.31
N ARG A 204 -0.56 -8.38 -2.68
CA ARG A 204 0.01 -9.22 -3.74
C ARG A 204 -0.71 -9.04 -5.06
N PHE A 205 0.06 -8.93 -6.14
CA PHE A 205 -0.46 -8.71 -7.47
C PHE A 205 0.22 -9.64 -8.49
N ARG A 206 -0.55 -10.13 -9.46
CA ARG A 206 -0.08 -10.84 -10.64
C ARG A 206 -0.15 -9.94 -11.86
N VAL A 207 0.93 -9.83 -12.62
CA VAL A 207 0.92 -9.10 -13.90
C VAL A 207 0.18 -9.93 -14.94
N LYS A 208 -0.92 -9.42 -15.49
CA LYS A 208 -1.74 -10.10 -16.49
C LYS A 208 -1.39 -9.67 -17.90
N ASP A 209 -1.10 -8.39 -18.08
CA ASP A 209 -0.71 -7.80 -19.36
C ASP A 209 0.18 -6.57 -19.14
N LYS A 210 0.96 -6.19 -20.16
CA LYS A 210 1.85 -5.04 -20.12
C LYS A 210 2.05 -4.44 -21.51
N THR A 211 1.91 -3.12 -21.57
CA THR A 211 2.39 -2.25 -22.64
C THR A 211 3.33 -1.19 -22.04
N LYS A 212 3.82 -0.26 -22.87
CA LYS A 212 4.68 0.85 -22.41
C LYS A 212 3.98 1.83 -21.44
N GLU A 213 2.67 2.00 -21.58
CA GLU A 213 1.89 2.98 -20.81
C GLU A 213 0.89 2.36 -19.84
N LEU A 214 0.61 1.06 -19.98
CA LEU A 214 -0.40 0.35 -19.21
C LEU A 214 0.15 -0.98 -18.70
N ILE A 215 0.01 -1.22 -17.39
CA ILE A 215 0.27 -2.50 -16.75
C ILE A 215 -1.04 -2.99 -16.14
N ILE A 216 -1.51 -4.16 -16.57
CA ILE A 216 -2.74 -4.77 -16.04
C ILE A 216 -2.35 -5.76 -14.95
N LEU A 217 -2.93 -5.56 -13.76
CA LEU A 217 -2.69 -6.34 -12.56
C LEU A 217 -3.96 -7.07 -12.15
N GLN A 218 -3.80 -8.25 -11.58
CA GLN A 218 -4.85 -8.94 -10.82
C GLN A 218 -4.42 -8.92 -9.34
N SER A 219 -5.25 -8.43 -8.43
CA SER A 219 -5.01 -8.61 -7.00
C SER A 219 -5.18 -10.10 -6.64
N THR A 220 -4.43 -10.59 -5.67
CA THR A 220 -4.56 -11.98 -5.22
C THR A 220 -4.46 -12.01 -3.70
N ASP A 221 -5.35 -12.76 -3.05
CA ASP A 221 -5.22 -13.02 -1.63
C ASP A 221 -4.17 -14.11 -1.40
N ASP A 222 -3.42 -14.03 -0.30
CA ASP A 222 -2.32 -14.97 -0.01
C ASP A 222 -2.79 -16.41 0.24
N SER A 223 -4.10 -16.63 0.39
CA SER A 223 -4.70 -17.93 0.70
C SER A 223 -5.07 -18.78 -0.52
N SER A 224 -5.20 -18.22 -1.72
CA SER A 224 -5.80 -18.93 -2.87
C SER A 224 -4.82 -19.72 -3.74
N ASP A 225 -3.52 -19.42 -3.66
CA ASP A 225 -2.57 -19.85 -4.71
C ASP A 225 -1.75 -21.09 -4.36
N ALA A 226 -1.96 -21.69 -3.17
CA ALA A 226 -1.24 -22.90 -2.78
C ALA A 226 -1.54 -24.11 -3.70
N ASP A 227 -2.64 -24.06 -4.46
CA ASP A 227 -3.13 -25.19 -5.26
C ASP A 227 -2.76 -25.12 -6.75
N GLU A 228 -2.47 -23.93 -7.32
CA GLU A 228 -2.28 -23.79 -8.77
C GLU A 228 -0.83 -24.02 -9.27
N GLN A 229 0.16 -24.04 -8.38
CA GLN A 229 1.57 -24.15 -8.79
C GLN A 229 2.03 -25.59 -9.08
N SER A 230 1.12 -26.57 -8.99
CA SER A 230 1.41 -28.00 -9.17
C SER A 230 1.40 -28.49 -10.63
N CYS A 231 1.06 -27.67 -11.64
CA CYS A 231 0.70 -28.21 -12.97
C CYS A 231 1.49 -27.70 -14.19
N THR A 232 2.64 -27.04 -14.05
CA THR A 232 3.45 -26.59 -15.21
C THR A 232 4.85 -27.20 -15.29
N SER A 233 5.03 -28.44 -14.84
CA SER A 233 6.24 -29.21 -15.13
C SER A 233 6.12 -29.95 -16.47
N ASP A 234 6.95 -29.55 -17.42
CA ASP A 234 7.62 -30.45 -18.37
C ASP A 234 6.90 -30.92 -19.65
N ALA A 235 6.11 -30.07 -20.30
CA ALA A 235 5.79 -30.25 -21.72
C ALA A 235 6.62 -29.27 -22.57
N ASP A 236 7.77 -29.74 -23.04
CA ASP A 236 8.55 -29.29 -24.22
C ASP A 236 10.07 -29.36 -23.97
N LYS A 237 10.55 -30.61 -23.79
CA LYS A 237 11.91 -31.01 -24.17
C LYS A 237 11.79 -32.25 -25.05
N ASP A 238 11.41 -32.03 -26.31
CA ASP A 238 11.65 -32.99 -27.38
C ASP A 238 12.57 -32.30 -28.39
N GLU A 239 13.84 -32.16 -27.99
CA GLU A 239 14.93 -31.77 -28.89
C GLU A 239 15.73 -33.05 -29.16
N SER A 240 15.45 -33.64 -30.32
CA SER A 240 16.20 -34.74 -30.91
C SER A 240 17.65 -34.29 -31.14
N THR A 241 18.55 -34.66 -30.24
CA THR A 241 20.00 -34.59 -30.47
C THR A 241 20.42 -35.79 -31.31
N ASP A 242 20.60 -35.55 -32.61
CA ASP A 242 21.44 -36.41 -33.45
C ASP A 242 22.90 -36.23 -33.03
N SER A 243 23.52 -37.36 -32.74
CA SER A 243 24.89 -37.57 -32.33
C SER A 243 25.86 -37.38 -33.51
N GLU A 244 26.87 -36.53 -33.37
CA GLU A 244 28.17 -36.77 -34.01
C GLU A 244 29.31 -36.53 -33.01
N ASP A 245 30.01 -37.64 -32.76
CA ASP A 245 31.27 -37.78 -32.05
C ASP A 245 32.35 -36.83 -32.60
N HIS A 246 33.14 -36.21 -31.72
CA HIS A 246 34.58 -36.11 -31.94
C HIS A 246 35.38 -36.01 -30.64
N ASN A 247 36.32 -36.95 -30.55
CA ASN A 247 37.30 -37.20 -29.50
C ASN A 247 38.45 -36.18 -29.48
N SER A 248 39.28 -36.39 -28.45
CA SER A 248 40.68 -36.00 -28.27
C SER A 248 40.91 -34.59 -27.74
N ASP A 249 41.82 -34.34 -26.82
CA ASP A 249 42.66 -35.16 -25.91
C ASP A 249 43.33 -34.11 -24.99
N ASP A 250 43.79 -34.56 -23.83
CA ASP A 250 44.94 -34.04 -23.07
C ASP A 250 44.97 -32.55 -22.64
N ASP A 251 44.95 -32.32 -21.33
CA ASP A 251 46.21 -32.09 -20.60
C ASP A 251 45.94 -31.91 -19.09
N GLU A 252 46.72 -32.66 -18.32
CA GLU A 252 46.93 -32.53 -16.88
C GLU A 252 47.49 -31.14 -16.54
N GLU A 253 47.06 -30.53 -15.44
CA GLU A 253 48.06 -30.03 -14.48
C GLU A 253 47.48 -29.85 -13.06
N ASP A 254 48.23 -30.48 -12.17
CA ASP A 254 48.17 -30.61 -10.74
C ASP A 254 48.55 -29.29 -10.05
N HIS A 255 47.79 -28.82 -9.05
CA HIS A 255 48.37 -28.07 -7.93
C HIS A 255 47.56 -28.22 -6.63
N SER A 256 48.16 -29.04 -5.79
CA SER A 256 48.03 -29.20 -4.34
C SER A 256 48.25 -27.93 -3.48
N HIS A 257 47.95 -28.10 -2.18
CA HIS A 257 48.25 -27.28 -0.98
C HIS A 257 47.09 -26.38 -0.50
N ASN A 258 46.74 -26.25 0.78
CA ASN A 258 47.07 -26.97 2.03
C ASN A 258 46.13 -26.40 3.12
N ASN A 259 45.83 -27.23 4.14
CA ASN A 259 45.58 -26.94 5.56
C ASN A 259 44.99 -25.58 6.00
N GLU A 260 43.94 -25.64 6.83
CA GLU A 260 44.11 -25.32 8.26
C GLU A 260 42.99 -25.89 9.13
N GLU A 261 43.41 -26.65 10.13
CA GLU A 261 42.61 -27.14 11.25
C GLU A 261 42.16 -25.98 12.13
N HIS A 262 40.88 -25.94 12.51
CA HIS A 262 40.49 -25.29 13.76
C HIS A 262 39.65 -26.24 14.63
N LYS A 263 40.31 -26.69 15.70
CA LYS A 263 39.77 -27.37 16.87
C LYS A 263 38.98 -26.41 17.76
N SER A 264 38.15 -27.02 18.63
CA SER A 264 37.71 -26.55 19.95
C SER A 264 36.59 -25.49 19.93
N SER A 265 35.51 -25.55 20.71
CA SER A 265 35.24 -26.24 21.96
C SER A 265 33.74 -26.50 22.13
N SER A 266 33.44 -27.62 22.77
CA SER A 266 32.25 -27.90 23.55
C SER A 266 31.96 -26.83 24.59
N ASP A 267 30.71 -26.37 24.70
CA ASP A 267 30.12 -25.99 25.98
C ASP A 267 28.65 -26.41 26.00
N GLU A 268 28.40 -27.42 26.83
CA GLU A 268 27.09 -27.87 27.26
C GLU A 268 26.53 -26.83 28.24
N ASN A 269 25.31 -26.34 28.00
CA ASN A 269 24.56 -25.68 29.06
C ASN A 269 23.07 -26.07 28.97
N SER A 270 22.79 -27.29 29.40
CA SER A 270 21.43 -27.76 29.70
C SER A 270 20.92 -27.05 30.94
N THR A 271 20.10 -26.01 30.75
CA THR A 271 19.32 -25.41 31.84
C THR A 271 17.95 -26.08 31.85
N SER A 272 17.72 -26.93 32.85
CA SER A 272 16.43 -27.50 33.19
C SER A 272 15.52 -26.41 33.75
N CYS A 273 14.46 -26.05 33.02
CA CYS A 273 13.36 -25.26 33.57
C CYS A 273 12.33 -26.23 34.16
N GLU A 274 12.25 -26.24 35.49
CA GLU A 274 11.17 -26.83 36.26
C GLU A 274 9.86 -26.11 35.90
N THR A 275 8.88 -26.84 35.39
CA THR A 275 7.50 -26.36 35.26
C THR A 275 6.76 -26.73 36.54
N ASP A 276 6.55 -25.72 37.39
CA ASP A 276 5.61 -25.80 38.51
C ASP A 276 4.17 -25.88 37.96
N GLU A 277 3.49 -26.96 38.31
CA GLU A 277 2.05 -27.11 38.18
C GLU A 277 1.36 -26.22 39.21
N THR A 278 0.69 -25.16 38.75
CA THR A 278 -0.37 -24.52 39.54
C THR A 278 -1.68 -24.64 38.79
N SER A 279 -2.47 -25.59 39.26
CA SER A 279 -3.89 -25.73 39.02
C SER A 279 -4.65 -24.50 39.53
N GLU A 280 -5.25 -23.73 38.62
CA GLU A 280 -6.36 -22.83 38.97
C GLU A 280 -7.57 -23.19 38.10
N SER A 281 -8.58 -23.63 38.83
CA SER A 281 -9.93 -23.93 38.39
C SER A 281 -10.72 -22.65 38.21
N ASP A 282 -11.19 -22.37 36.99
CA ASP A 282 -12.19 -21.33 36.77
C ASP A 282 -13.51 -21.87 36.23
N ASN A 283 -14.54 -21.56 37.00
CA ASN A 283 -15.96 -21.78 36.78
C ASN A 283 -16.42 -21.12 35.49
N VAL A 284 -16.85 -21.93 34.52
CA VAL A 284 -17.68 -21.46 33.40
C VAL A 284 -19.13 -21.40 33.91
N VAL A 285 -19.58 -20.21 34.29
CA VAL A 285 -21.01 -19.89 34.44
C VAL A 285 -21.53 -19.52 33.06
N SER A 286 -22.28 -20.43 32.46
CA SER A 286 -23.09 -20.20 31.28
C SER A 286 -24.21 -19.22 31.60
N ASN A 287 -24.20 -18.04 30.99
CA ASN A 287 -25.38 -17.19 30.91
C ASN A 287 -25.87 -17.15 29.47
N ASP A 288 -26.90 -17.97 29.23
CA ASP A 288 -27.86 -17.83 28.13
C ASP A 288 -28.49 -16.45 28.16
N SER A 289 -28.22 -15.63 27.14
CA SER A 289 -29.04 -14.45 26.85
C SER A 289 -29.81 -14.71 25.56
N ARG A 290 -31.05 -15.19 25.74
CA ARG A 290 -32.14 -15.13 24.77
C ARG A 290 -32.27 -13.70 24.25
N CYS A 291 -32.21 -13.51 22.94
CA CYS A 291 -32.74 -12.34 22.28
C CYS A 291 -34.12 -12.73 21.77
N ASP A 292 -35.15 -12.13 22.36
CA ASP A 292 -36.53 -12.22 21.93
C ASP A 292 -36.67 -11.56 20.54
N GLU A 293 -37.20 -12.31 19.59
CA GLU A 293 -37.76 -11.79 18.34
C GLU A 293 -39.07 -11.08 18.66
N GLU A 294 -39.12 -9.75 18.49
CA GLU A 294 -40.40 -9.05 18.38
C GLU A 294 -40.72 -8.84 16.89
N ASP A 295 -41.71 -9.63 16.46
CA ASP A 295 -42.59 -9.38 15.31
C ASP A 295 -43.18 -7.97 15.39
N LEU A 296 -42.91 -7.14 14.37
CA LEU A 296 -43.76 -5.99 14.06
C LEU A 296 -44.37 -6.19 12.67
N SER A 297 -45.60 -6.72 12.74
CA SER A 297 -46.59 -6.78 11.68
C SER A 297 -47.00 -5.40 11.17
N ASP A 298 -47.22 -5.34 9.85
CA ASP A 298 -48.27 -4.63 9.12
C ASP A 298 -48.82 -3.31 9.69
N ASN A 299 -48.63 -2.25 8.91
CA ASN A 299 -49.68 -1.24 8.73
C ASN A 299 -49.68 -0.71 7.29
N THR A 300 -50.50 -1.34 6.47
CA THR A 300 -51.13 -0.75 5.30
C THR A 300 -52.12 0.34 5.75
N ASP A 301 -52.03 1.56 5.20
CA ASP A 301 -53.19 2.16 4.50
C ASP A 301 -52.94 3.61 4.02
N ASN A 302 -53.35 3.81 2.77
CA ASN A 302 -54.04 4.98 2.22
C ASN A 302 -53.51 6.40 2.52
N ARG A 303 -53.06 7.08 1.44
CA ARG A 303 -53.79 8.27 0.96
C ARG A 303 -53.35 8.71 -0.44
N SER A 304 -54.30 8.59 -1.36
CA SER A 304 -54.39 9.37 -2.60
C SER A 304 -54.56 10.85 -2.28
N SER A 305 -53.87 11.74 -2.99
CA SER A 305 -54.43 13.04 -3.38
C SER A 305 -53.71 13.55 -4.61
N ASP A 306 -54.46 13.69 -5.69
CA ASP A 306 -54.18 14.58 -6.80
C ASP A 306 -53.84 15.98 -6.30
N ASN A 307 -52.87 16.63 -6.93
CA ASN A 307 -52.98 18.06 -7.20
C ASN A 307 -52.10 18.46 -8.37
N SER A 308 -52.76 18.72 -9.49
CA SER A 308 -52.31 19.58 -10.56
C SER A 308 -52.29 21.04 -10.08
N SER A 309 -51.30 21.80 -10.51
CA SER A 309 -51.53 23.18 -10.96
C SER A 309 -50.30 23.68 -11.72
N ASP A 310 -50.57 23.97 -12.98
CA ASP A 310 -49.84 24.90 -13.82
C ASP A 310 -49.59 26.24 -13.11
N LEU A 311 -48.45 26.88 -13.40
CA LEU A 311 -48.19 28.32 -13.54
C LEU A 311 -46.68 28.44 -13.88
N ASN A 312 -46.28 28.50 -15.15
CA ASN A 312 -46.18 29.70 -15.97
C ASN A 312 -45.30 30.80 -15.34
N SER A 313 -44.14 31.12 -15.94
CA SER A 313 -43.69 32.49 -16.29
C SER A 313 -42.21 32.55 -16.66
N ASN A 314 -42.00 33.02 -17.89
CA ASN A 314 -40.82 33.67 -18.48
C ASN A 314 -39.89 34.42 -17.51
N ASN A 315 -38.58 34.38 -17.81
CA ASN A 315 -37.62 35.49 -17.75
C ASN A 315 -36.43 35.08 -18.64
N ASP A 316 -36.41 35.54 -19.89
CA ASP A 316 -35.79 36.79 -20.35
C ASP A 316 -34.26 36.77 -20.32
N GLU A 317 -33.75 36.78 -21.55
CA GLU A 317 -32.41 37.12 -21.99
C GLU A 317 -31.94 38.45 -21.39
N GLN A 318 -30.68 38.54 -20.95
CA GLN A 318 -29.80 39.67 -21.29
C GLN A 318 -28.34 39.45 -20.81
N ASN A 319 -27.43 39.58 -21.78
CA ASN A 319 -26.12 40.24 -21.71
C ASN A 319 -25.23 40.05 -20.47
N SER A 320 -24.03 39.48 -20.68
CA SER A 320 -22.82 40.32 -20.78
C SER A 320 -21.63 39.51 -21.29
N SER A 321 -21.09 39.96 -22.43
CA SER A 321 -19.75 39.59 -22.90
C SER A 321 -18.74 40.37 -22.07
N TYR A 322 -17.89 39.68 -21.32
CA TYR A 322 -16.66 40.25 -20.78
C TYR A 322 -15.51 39.93 -21.74
N ASP A 323 -15.26 40.87 -22.65
CA ASP A 323 -13.93 41.10 -23.22
C ASP A 323 -13.05 41.66 -22.09
N SER A 324 -11.92 41.01 -21.84
CA SER A 324 -10.81 41.60 -21.09
C SER A 324 -9.53 41.39 -21.89
N ASP A 325 -9.24 42.42 -22.70
CA ASP A 325 -7.92 42.74 -23.22
C ASP A 325 -6.98 43.04 -22.04
N GLU A 326 -6.08 42.12 -21.70
CA GLU A 326 -4.88 42.45 -20.92
C GLU A 326 -3.65 42.49 -21.83
N LYS A 327 -3.32 43.72 -22.21
CA LYS A 327 -1.99 44.12 -22.69
C LYS A 327 -0.99 43.97 -21.54
N SER A 328 -0.03 43.05 -21.66
CA SER A 328 1.22 43.13 -20.91
C SER A 328 2.33 43.66 -21.82
N SER A 329 2.50 44.99 -21.81
CA SER A 329 3.78 45.65 -22.09
C SER A 329 4.52 45.77 -20.77
N ASN A 330 5.79 45.35 -20.72
CA ASN A 330 6.87 45.73 -19.80
C ASN A 330 7.97 44.68 -19.98
N ASP A 331 9.25 44.99 -20.04
CA ASP A 331 9.99 46.22 -20.30
C ASP A 331 11.42 45.68 -20.45
N ASP A 332 12.08 46.01 -21.55
CA ASP A 332 13.48 45.68 -21.78
C ASP A 332 14.34 46.52 -20.83
N SER A 333 15.00 45.88 -19.86
CA SER A 333 16.09 46.51 -19.11
C SER A 333 17.34 45.64 -19.16
N ASP A 334 18.13 45.93 -20.20
CA ASP A 334 19.58 45.81 -20.22
C ASP A 334 20.19 46.44 -18.95
N SER A 335 21.07 45.71 -18.26
CA SER A 335 22.16 46.34 -17.51
C SER A 335 23.30 45.36 -17.18
N HIS A 336 24.47 45.65 -17.76
CA HIS A 336 25.84 45.57 -17.21
C HIS A 336 26.28 44.27 -16.49
N HIS A 337 27.18 43.46 -17.06
CA HIS A 337 28.62 43.69 -17.24
C HIS A 337 29.34 44.12 -15.95
N SER A 338 29.97 43.14 -15.29
CA SER A 338 31.01 43.35 -14.27
C SER A 338 31.90 42.12 -14.23
N SER A 339 32.98 42.17 -15.01
CA SER A 339 34.18 41.35 -14.88
C SER A 339 34.86 41.62 -13.53
N TYR A 340 35.17 40.57 -12.78
CA TYR A 340 36.22 40.62 -11.77
C TYR A 340 37.38 39.75 -12.26
N ASP A 341 38.44 40.42 -12.67
CA ASP A 341 39.80 39.89 -12.71
C ASP A 341 40.52 40.33 -11.43
N ASP A 342 41.31 39.40 -10.89
CA ASP A 342 42.60 39.53 -10.20
C ASP A 342 42.82 40.59 -9.10
N GLU A 343 43.11 40.10 -7.90
CA GLU A 343 44.40 40.30 -7.20
C GLU A 343 44.75 39.10 -6.31
#